data_AF-A9B2E2-F1
#
_entry.id   AF-A9B2E2-F1
#
_cell.length_a   1.000
_cell.length_b   1.000
_cell.length_c   1.000
_cell.angle_alpha   90.00
_cell.angle_beta   90.00
_cell.angle_gamma   90.00
#
_symmetry.space_group_name_H-M   'P 1'
#
loop_
_entity.id
_entity.type
_entity.pdbx_description
1 polymer ?
#
loop_
_entity_poly.entity_id
_entity_poly.type
_entity_poly.pdbx_seq_one_letter_code
_entity_poly.pdbx_strand_id
1 'polypeptide(L)'
;MQYAISLYDPFTNVQLARFDRQVTDATLSTNGLTASVRLAPFIAKTLYAQARLLTAVVQRSDGKILRYRTVTLRLIDQGLALECHTLIVALDDLEYDGWWSVTTLDGWLPVETTSSTPERWEMRHDDGTISLSPRKNEQFSNAKGIGRQSLFIPANLNTTGFQVIQFDWRSKGPTNWLATFLAAERDYSSQTGATTIALGNGTAQTGSLCFTFAARPLVSVAMYYNAALATYIGETGDDYLKISNLRVATVTTNMVNTTTSGAIAIGTAFVPVASTLNIAVGQRLTIESGGVNSESVVVLAVTATQFQATFTKTHVIGSTVRGIVVTDKEIVEDVLSKALATNPTSGIKQSSARISKSSRDCLEAVWSAASGLSVVQELAAQAQYVTYVDDAQYLYYGPKEVGRTFALVDGSIELEKALGEATNQVRVGYKNASNQPLYTAFAEHASERYALGIVRQRTLASETTDATEAATLRSVALTDAAPTVRASLGVRAVRNDYNVREPLDTLTRGDVITIGDLSGAINKRSYTLAETSVNLVTGEVSVTPEAPIKQLDRWLAQG
;
A
#
# COMPACT_ATOMS: atom_id res chain seq x y z
N MET A 1 23.26 5.75 34.46
CA MET A 1 22.02 4.96 34.38
C MET A 1 22.42 3.50 34.32
N GLN A 2 21.76 2.59 35.04
CA GLN A 2 22.03 1.16 34.92
C GLN A 2 20.93 0.52 34.08
N TYR A 3 21.33 -0.10 32.97
CA TYR A 3 20.48 -0.96 32.15
C TYR A 3 20.84 -2.41 32.46
N ALA A 4 19.83 -3.27 32.56
CA ALA A 4 20.01 -4.71 32.65
C ALA A 4 19.54 -5.35 31.34
N ILE A 5 20.38 -6.15 30.70
CA ILE A 5 20.00 -6.94 29.52
C ILE A 5 19.70 -8.36 29.99
N SER A 6 18.53 -8.88 29.69
CA SER A 6 18.15 -10.25 30.00
C SER A 6 17.68 -10.97 28.74
N LEU A 7 18.00 -12.26 28.62
CA LEU A 7 17.52 -13.11 27.53
C LEU A 7 16.42 -14.02 28.04
N TYR A 8 15.32 -14.05 27.33
CA TYR A 8 14.15 -14.87 27.62
C TYR A 8 13.87 -15.85 26.49
N ASP A 9 13.41 -17.03 26.85
CA ASP A 9 12.75 -17.94 25.92
C ASP A 9 11.34 -17.38 25.62
N PRO A 10 11.00 -17.05 24.36
CA PRO A 10 9.69 -16.50 24.03
C PRO A 10 8.54 -17.49 24.25
N PHE A 11 8.79 -18.81 24.26
CA PHE A 11 7.75 -19.82 24.41
C PHE A 11 7.34 -20.00 25.87
N THR A 12 8.32 -20.05 26.76
CA THR A 12 8.10 -20.29 28.19
C THR A 12 8.06 -18.99 29.01
N ASN A 13 8.50 -17.88 28.41
CA ASN A 13 8.76 -16.61 29.09
C ASN A 13 9.71 -16.75 30.29
N VAL A 14 10.58 -17.77 30.26
CA VAL A 14 11.59 -18.02 31.29
C VAL A 14 12.86 -17.25 30.96
N GLN A 15 13.41 -16.56 31.97
CA GLN A 15 14.68 -15.88 31.86
C GLN A 15 15.82 -16.92 31.80
N LEU A 16 16.56 -16.95 30.71
CA LEU A 16 17.71 -17.84 30.51
C LEU A 16 19.01 -17.23 31.01
N ALA A 17 19.16 -15.91 30.87
CA ALA A 17 20.35 -15.19 31.29
C ALA A 17 20.03 -13.73 31.63
N ARG A 18 20.87 -13.13 32.48
CA ARG A 18 20.84 -11.71 32.82
C ARG A 18 22.25 -11.16 32.92
N PHE A 19 22.47 -10.00 32.31
CA PHE A 19 23.76 -9.37 32.12
C PHE A 19 23.71 -7.96 32.73
N ASP A 20 24.06 -7.83 34.00
CA ASP A 20 24.04 -6.53 34.70
C ASP A 20 25.39 -5.79 34.65
N ARG A 21 26.53 -6.51 34.61
CA ARG A 21 27.90 -5.92 34.66
C ARG A 21 28.88 -6.48 33.63
N GLN A 22 28.43 -7.42 32.81
CA GLN A 22 29.29 -8.16 31.87
C GLN A 22 29.26 -7.57 30.45
N VAL A 23 28.49 -6.51 30.24
CA VAL A 23 28.28 -5.90 28.93
C VAL A 23 29.38 -4.87 28.65
N THR A 24 30.08 -4.99 27.52
CA THR A 24 31.24 -4.12 27.18
C THR A 24 30.99 -3.19 26.01
N ASP A 25 30.16 -3.58 25.04
CA ASP A 25 29.94 -2.82 23.80
C ASP A 25 28.45 -2.85 23.45
N ALA A 26 27.62 -2.17 24.25
CA ALA A 26 26.18 -2.17 24.05
C ALA A 26 25.63 -0.84 23.54
N THR A 27 24.91 -0.94 22.42
CA THR A 27 24.19 0.17 21.80
C THR A 27 22.74 -0.23 21.65
N LEU A 28 21.87 0.52 22.30
CA LEU A 28 20.42 0.37 22.29
C LEU A 28 19.82 1.47 21.41
N SER A 29 19.00 1.12 20.44
CA SER A 29 18.26 2.11 19.66
C SER A 29 16.78 1.78 19.56
N THR A 30 16.01 2.69 18.97
CA THR A 30 14.62 2.43 18.61
C THR A 30 14.48 1.28 17.62
N ASN A 31 15.53 0.96 16.85
CA ASN A 31 15.52 -0.07 15.81
C ASN A 31 16.13 -1.41 16.27
N GLY A 32 16.92 -1.41 17.35
CA GLY A 32 17.55 -2.64 17.81
C GLY A 32 18.41 -2.52 19.06
N LEU A 33 19.12 -3.60 19.35
CA LEU A 33 20.12 -3.70 20.40
C LEU A 33 21.32 -4.46 19.83
N THR A 34 22.51 -3.88 19.93
CA THR A 34 23.76 -4.62 19.78
C THR A 34 24.45 -4.68 21.13
N ALA A 35 25.02 -5.82 21.50
CA ALA A 35 25.81 -5.92 22.72
C ALA A 35 26.89 -7.01 22.63
N SER A 36 28.02 -6.79 23.28
CA SER A 36 29.01 -7.82 23.62
C SER A 36 28.94 -8.11 25.11
N VAL A 37 28.89 -9.39 25.48
CA VAL A 37 28.79 -9.87 26.85
C VAL A 37 29.96 -10.79 27.18
N ARG A 38 30.70 -10.46 28.24
CA ARG A 38 31.76 -11.31 28.76
C ARG A 38 31.21 -12.46 29.57
N LEU A 39 31.47 -13.68 29.13
CA LEU A 39 30.96 -14.91 29.74
C LEU A 39 32.05 -15.97 29.81
N ALA A 40 31.96 -16.84 30.81
CA ALA A 40 32.78 -18.04 30.84
C ALA A 40 32.48 -18.90 29.59
N PRO A 41 33.50 -19.51 28.94
CA PRO A 41 33.32 -20.20 27.65
C PRO A 41 32.22 -21.26 27.66
N PHE A 42 32.04 -21.99 28.76
CA PHE A 42 30.97 -22.99 28.92
C PHE A 42 29.56 -22.37 28.90
N ILE A 43 29.37 -21.22 29.57
CA ILE A 43 28.08 -20.51 29.60
C ILE A 43 27.77 -19.95 28.21
N ALA A 44 28.75 -19.31 27.56
CA ALA A 44 28.60 -18.77 26.22
C ALA A 44 28.19 -19.86 25.21
N LYS A 45 28.88 -21.02 25.23
CA LYS A 45 28.54 -22.18 24.40
C LYS A 45 27.16 -22.73 24.69
N THR A 46 26.76 -22.77 25.96
CA THR A 46 25.42 -23.26 26.36
C THR A 46 24.32 -22.35 25.83
N LEU A 47 24.45 -21.03 26.01
CA LEU A 47 23.48 -20.06 25.49
C LEU A 47 23.44 -20.06 23.95
N TYR A 48 24.60 -20.18 23.30
CA TYR A 48 24.68 -20.32 21.85
C TYR A 48 24.02 -21.60 21.34
N ALA A 49 24.23 -22.75 22.01
CA ALA A 49 23.60 -24.01 21.64
C ALA A 49 22.10 -24.04 21.94
N GLN A 50 21.65 -23.28 22.94
CA GLN A 50 20.23 -23.09 23.29
C GLN A 50 19.55 -21.99 22.48
N ALA A 51 20.28 -21.32 21.57
CA ALA A 51 19.78 -20.18 20.81
C ALA A 51 18.67 -20.62 19.83
N ARG A 52 17.45 -20.61 20.35
CA ARG A 52 16.24 -20.38 19.56
C ARG A 52 16.09 -18.86 19.37
N LEU A 53 14.98 -18.41 18.80
CA LEU A 53 14.64 -16.98 18.71
C LEU A 53 14.47 -16.37 20.12
N LEU A 54 15.56 -15.99 20.77
CA LEU A 54 15.50 -15.43 22.12
C LEU A 54 14.97 -13.99 22.09
N THR A 55 14.19 -13.62 23.10
CA THR A 55 13.77 -12.23 23.32
C THR A 55 14.77 -11.55 24.24
N ALA A 56 15.42 -10.50 23.75
CA ALA A 56 16.23 -9.63 24.57
C ALA A 56 15.33 -8.59 25.25
N VAL A 57 15.38 -8.53 26.57
CA VAL A 57 14.65 -7.58 27.40
C VAL A 57 15.66 -6.63 28.02
N VAL A 58 15.56 -5.35 27.70
CA VAL A 58 16.37 -4.28 28.28
C VAL A 58 15.54 -3.55 29.31
N GLN A 59 15.94 -3.65 30.57
CA GLN A 59 15.26 -3.02 31.69
C GLN A 59 16.08 -1.84 32.21
N ARG A 60 15.43 -0.68 32.30
CA ARG A 60 15.99 0.53 32.91
C ARG A 60 15.66 0.56 34.40
N SER A 61 16.51 1.23 35.19
CA SER A 61 16.37 1.31 36.65
C SER A 61 15.07 1.97 37.15
N ASP A 62 14.37 2.71 36.30
CA ASP A 62 13.08 3.35 36.60
C ASP A 62 11.86 2.50 36.18
N GLY A 63 12.09 1.28 35.71
CA GLY A 63 11.05 0.34 35.32
C GLY A 63 10.67 0.35 33.84
N LYS A 64 11.28 1.19 32.99
CA LYS A 64 11.06 1.09 31.53
C LYS A 64 11.61 -0.24 31.00
N ILE A 65 10.82 -0.94 30.18
CA ILE A 65 11.16 -2.24 29.59
C ILE A 65 11.06 -2.13 28.08
N LEU A 66 12.15 -2.47 27.39
CA LEU A 66 12.21 -2.59 25.94
C LEU A 66 12.43 -4.04 25.56
N ARG A 67 11.79 -4.49 24.48
CA ARG A 67 11.87 -5.88 24.01
C ARG A 67 12.31 -5.92 22.55
N TYR A 68 13.29 -6.77 22.30
CA TYR A 68 13.88 -6.99 20.98
C TYR A 68 13.94 -8.48 20.69
N ARG A 69 13.92 -8.81 19.41
CA ARG A 69 14.12 -10.18 18.94
C ARG A 69 15.58 -10.36 18.58
N THR A 70 16.20 -11.43 19.11
CA THR A 70 17.58 -11.78 18.74
C THR A 70 17.59 -12.26 17.28
N VAL A 71 18.38 -11.59 16.44
CA VAL A 71 18.55 -11.92 15.01
C VAL A 71 19.87 -12.65 14.82
N THR A 72 20.95 -12.14 15.44
CA THR A 72 22.27 -12.74 15.35
C THR A 72 22.82 -13.00 16.74
N LEU A 73 23.31 -14.23 16.96
CA LEU A 73 24.08 -14.59 18.14
C LEU A 73 25.42 -15.14 17.69
N ARG A 74 26.53 -14.62 18.22
CA ARG A 74 27.89 -15.00 17.83
C ARG A 74 28.73 -15.32 19.06
N LEU A 75 29.47 -16.42 19.01
CA LEU A 75 30.54 -16.68 19.97
C LEU A 75 31.73 -15.78 19.64
N ILE A 76 32.27 -15.11 20.66
CA ILE A 76 33.48 -14.29 20.57
C ILE A 76 34.48 -14.78 21.63
N ASP A 77 35.76 -14.45 21.47
CA ASP A 77 36.84 -14.97 22.32
C ASP A 77 36.59 -14.85 23.84
N GLN A 78 35.87 -13.80 24.25
CA GLN A 78 35.56 -13.53 25.66
C GLN A 78 34.09 -13.71 26.04
N GLY A 79 33.24 -14.30 25.18
CA GLY A 79 31.83 -14.55 25.51
C GLY A 79 30.90 -14.59 24.31
N LEU A 80 29.90 -13.68 24.29
CA LEU A 80 28.80 -13.70 23.34
C LEU A 80 28.53 -12.29 22.78
N ALA A 81 28.42 -12.17 21.47
CA ALA A 81 27.89 -10.98 20.81
C ALA A 81 26.46 -11.22 20.36
N LEU A 82 25.57 -10.27 20.64
CA LEU A 82 24.16 -10.29 20.28
C LEU A 82 23.79 -9.08 19.44
N GLU A 83 23.02 -9.36 18.39
CA GLU A 83 22.34 -8.38 17.55
C GLU A 83 20.85 -8.69 17.58
N CYS A 84 20.08 -7.71 18.01
CA CYS A 84 18.65 -7.82 18.17
C CYS A 84 17.97 -6.69 17.42
N HIS A 85 16.85 -6.96 16.78
CA HIS A 85 16.04 -5.97 16.07
C HIS A 85 14.69 -5.82 16.79
N THR A 86 13.93 -4.76 16.47
CA THR A 86 12.58 -4.61 17.03
C THR A 86 11.69 -5.79 16.69
N LEU A 87 10.63 -5.99 17.48
CA LEU A 87 9.67 -7.07 17.25
C LEU A 87 8.93 -6.97 15.90
N ILE A 88 9.03 -5.84 15.19
CA ILE A 88 8.40 -5.68 13.87
C ILE A 88 8.95 -6.65 12.83
N VAL A 89 10.22 -7.08 12.98
CA VAL A 89 10.86 -8.07 12.10
C VAL A 89 10.22 -9.46 12.20
N ALA A 90 9.33 -9.69 13.17
CA ALA A 90 8.48 -10.88 13.19
C ALA A 90 7.59 -10.99 11.95
N LEU A 91 7.28 -9.87 11.29
CA LEU A 91 6.50 -9.84 10.05
C LEU A 91 7.30 -10.35 8.84
N ASP A 92 8.63 -10.46 8.93
CA ASP A 92 9.49 -11.05 7.88
C ASP A 92 9.55 -12.58 7.94
N ASP A 93 9.05 -13.22 9.00
CA ASP A 93 9.17 -14.67 9.18
C ASP A 93 8.32 -15.49 8.21
N LEU A 94 7.32 -14.85 7.59
CA LEU A 94 6.35 -15.50 6.74
C LEU A 94 6.18 -14.73 5.43
N GLU A 95 6.17 -15.46 4.34
CA GLU A 95 5.74 -14.96 3.04
C GLU A 95 4.24 -14.66 3.05
N TYR A 96 3.89 -13.50 2.53
CA TYR A 96 2.54 -12.99 2.43
C TYR A 96 2.06 -13.08 0.98
N ASP A 97 1.00 -13.87 0.81
CA ASP A 97 0.17 -13.84 -0.38
C ASP A 97 -1.15 -13.12 -0.03
N GLY A 98 -1.44 -12.07 -0.80
CA GLY A 98 -2.65 -11.28 -0.64
C GLY A 98 -3.12 -10.77 -1.98
N TRP A 99 -4.34 -11.16 -2.36
CA TRP A 99 -5.04 -10.56 -3.49
C TRP A 99 -6.27 -9.86 -2.95
N TRP A 100 -6.19 -8.54 -2.79
CA TRP A 100 -7.26 -7.73 -2.21
C TRP A 100 -8.06 -7.01 -3.28
N SER A 101 -7.38 -6.44 -4.27
CA SER A 101 -7.98 -5.69 -5.36
C SER A 101 -7.11 -5.75 -6.61
N VAL A 102 -7.74 -5.96 -7.76
CA VAL A 102 -7.09 -6.04 -9.08
C VAL A 102 -7.87 -5.19 -10.06
N THR A 103 -7.17 -4.32 -10.78
CA THR A 103 -7.69 -3.47 -11.87
C THR A 103 -7.05 -3.80 -13.21
N THR A 104 -5.91 -4.48 -13.20
CA THR A 104 -5.16 -4.88 -14.39
C THR A 104 -5.88 -5.97 -15.20
N LEU A 105 -5.65 -5.98 -16.51
CA LEU A 105 -6.29 -6.92 -17.44
C LEU A 105 -5.43 -8.15 -17.75
N ASP A 106 -4.14 -8.14 -17.42
CA ASP A 106 -3.16 -9.17 -17.80
C ASP A 106 -3.50 -10.58 -17.27
N GLY A 107 -4.31 -10.67 -16.21
CA GLY A 107 -4.78 -11.95 -15.64
C GLY A 107 -6.04 -12.53 -16.29
N TRP A 108 -6.67 -11.82 -17.23
CA TRP A 108 -7.88 -12.28 -17.89
C TRP A 108 -7.54 -13.16 -19.09
N LEU A 109 -7.90 -14.43 -19.03
CA LEU A 109 -7.53 -15.40 -20.08
C LEU A 109 -8.77 -15.95 -20.77
N PRO A 110 -8.71 -16.20 -22.10
CA PRO A 110 -9.72 -17.01 -22.78
C PRO A 110 -9.83 -18.40 -22.15
N VAL A 111 -11.05 -18.89 -21.99
CA VAL A 111 -11.28 -20.20 -21.37
C VAL A 111 -11.93 -21.15 -22.38
N GLU A 112 -11.32 -22.31 -22.57
CA GLU A 112 -11.88 -23.40 -23.37
C GLU A 112 -12.59 -24.40 -22.44
N THR A 113 -13.85 -24.71 -22.75
CA THR A 113 -14.66 -25.71 -22.06
C THR A 113 -15.52 -26.47 -23.08
N THR A 114 -16.34 -27.41 -22.64
CA THR A 114 -17.29 -28.09 -23.54
C THR A 114 -18.29 -27.15 -24.23
N SER A 115 -18.54 -25.97 -23.66
CA SER A 115 -19.46 -24.96 -24.21
C SER A 115 -18.76 -23.69 -24.70
N SER A 116 -17.55 -23.41 -24.19
CA SER A 116 -16.75 -22.23 -24.51
C SER A 116 -15.68 -22.56 -25.55
N THR A 117 -15.70 -21.85 -26.67
CA THR A 117 -14.84 -22.11 -27.84
C THR A 117 -14.16 -20.82 -28.28
N PRO A 118 -13.05 -20.42 -27.64
CA PRO A 118 -12.39 -19.13 -27.88
C PRO A 118 -12.02 -18.85 -29.34
N GLU A 119 -11.74 -19.89 -30.12
CA GLU A 119 -11.34 -19.81 -31.53
C GLU A 119 -12.42 -19.19 -32.44
N ARG A 120 -13.70 -19.24 -32.03
CA ARG A 120 -14.83 -18.63 -32.75
C ARG A 120 -14.99 -17.14 -32.47
N TRP A 121 -14.11 -16.58 -31.66
CA TRP A 121 -14.19 -15.21 -31.18
C TRP A 121 -12.94 -14.42 -31.52
N GLU A 122 -13.14 -13.14 -31.73
CA GLU A 122 -12.09 -12.16 -31.61
C GLU A 122 -12.09 -11.62 -30.18
N MET A 123 -11.01 -11.92 -29.47
CA MET A 123 -10.80 -11.56 -28.07
C MET A 123 -9.57 -10.68 -27.96
N ARG A 124 -9.69 -9.49 -27.35
CA ARG A 124 -8.55 -8.57 -27.16
C ARG A 124 -8.58 -7.94 -25.76
N HIS A 125 -7.39 -7.56 -25.28
CA HIS A 125 -7.13 -6.88 -24.01
C HIS A 125 -6.46 -5.52 -24.16
N ASP A 126 -6.45 -4.99 -25.38
CA ASP A 126 -5.75 -3.75 -25.69
C ASP A 126 -6.51 -2.53 -25.10
N ASP A 127 -5.77 -1.45 -24.86
CA ASP A 127 -6.30 -0.13 -24.49
C ASP A 127 -7.14 -0.10 -23.19
N GLY A 128 -6.84 -0.97 -22.22
CA GLY A 128 -7.55 -1.00 -20.94
C GLY A 128 -8.98 -1.54 -21.03
N THR A 129 -9.27 -2.34 -22.07
CA THR A 129 -10.59 -2.97 -22.24
C THR A 129 -10.51 -4.47 -22.50
N ILE A 130 -11.42 -5.24 -21.90
CA ILE A 130 -11.69 -6.61 -22.35
C ILE A 130 -12.72 -6.54 -23.47
N SER A 131 -12.43 -7.14 -24.62
CA SER A 131 -13.36 -7.23 -25.74
C SER A 131 -13.63 -8.66 -26.19
N LEU A 132 -14.89 -8.93 -26.54
CA LEU A 132 -15.38 -10.19 -27.10
C LEU A 132 -16.25 -9.87 -28.31
N SER A 133 -15.90 -10.36 -29.49
CA SER A 133 -16.73 -10.24 -30.70
C SER A 133 -16.81 -11.58 -31.42
N PRO A 134 -17.99 -12.06 -31.86
CA PRO A 134 -18.09 -13.29 -32.62
C PRO A 134 -17.44 -13.11 -34.00
N ARG A 135 -16.76 -14.15 -34.50
CA ARG A 135 -16.20 -14.14 -35.86
C ARG A 135 -17.28 -14.43 -36.89
N LYS A 136 -17.22 -13.73 -38.01
CA LYS A 136 -18.07 -13.98 -39.18
C LYS A 136 -17.97 -15.43 -39.65
N ASN A 137 -19.10 -15.99 -40.06
CA ASN A 137 -19.27 -17.36 -40.57
C ASN A 137 -19.06 -18.48 -39.52
N GLU A 138 -18.86 -18.15 -38.25
CA GLU A 138 -18.84 -19.14 -37.18
C GLU A 138 -20.26 -19.48 -36.69
N GLN A 139 -20.42 -20.65 -36.05
CA GLN A 139 -21.70 -21.11 -35.53
C GLN A 139 -21.82 -20.93 -34.01
N PHE A 140 -22.99 -20.48 -33.55
CA PHE A 140 -23.27 -20.18 -32.14
C PHE A 140 -24.63 -20.75 -31.71
N SER A 141 -24.75 -21.16 -30.45
CA SER A 141 -25.97 -21.66 -29.82
C SER A 141 -25.94 -21.40 -28.31
N ASN A 142 -27.05 -21.70 -27.62
CA ASN A 142 -27.13 -21.52 -26.17
C ASN A 142 -26.18 -22.46 -25.37
N ALA A 143 -25.71 -23.55 -25.97
CA ALA A 143 -24.87 -24.57 -25.33
C ALA A 143 -23.47 -24.70 -25.93
N LYS A 144 -23.19 -24.05 -27.07
CA LYS A 144 -21.91 -24.13 -27.80
C LYS A 144 -21.59 -22.80 -28.45
N GLY A 145 -20.31 -22.48 -28.54
CA GLY A 145 -19.87 -21.21 -29.15
C GLY A 145 -19.73 -20.08 -28.15
N ILE A 146 -19.72 -20.33 -26.83
CA ILE A 146 -19.65 -19.26 -25.84
C ILE A 146 -18.26 -18.61 -25.91
N GLY A 147 -18.22 -17.28 -25.96
CA GLY A 147 -16.99 -16.50 -25.87
C GLY A 147 -16.78 -16.14 -24.42
N ARG A 148 -15.70 -16.60 -23.82
CA ARG A 148 -15.46 -16.44 -22.39
C ARG A 148 -14.04 -16.01 -22.09
N GLN A 149 -13.91 -15.02 -21.21
CA GLN A 149 -12.67 -14.73 -20.54
C GLN A 149 -12.86 -14.77 -19.02
N SER A 150 -11.80 -15.09 -18.30
CA SER A 150 -11.86 -15.27 -16.85
C SER A 150 -10.58 -14.90 -16.16
N LEU A 151 -10.74 -14.42 -14.93
CA LEU A 151 -9.66 -14.16 -13.98
C LEU A 151 -9.71 -15.23 -12.89
N PHE A 152 -8.56 -15.84 -12.62
CA PHE A 152 -8.39 -16.90 -11.63
C PHE A 152 -7.57 -16.41 -10.45
N ILE A 153 -8.11 -16.55 -9.24
CA ILE A 153 -7.35 -16.36 -7.99
C ILE A 153 -6.19 -17.38 -7.92
N PRO A 154 -4.99 -17.03 -7.42
CA PRO A 154 -3.96 -18.02 -7.10
C PRO A 154 -4.50 -19.15 -6.24
N ALA A 155 -4.06 -20.38 -6.49
CA ALA A 155 -4.66 -21.58 -5.89
C ALA A 155 -4.58 -21.59 -4.36
N ASN A 156 -3.51 -21.04 -3.80
CA ASN A 156 -3.30 -20.83 -2.35
C ASN A 156 -4.32 -19.86 -1.72
N LEU A 157 -5.03 -19.05 -2.53
CA LEU A 157 -6.03 -18.07 -2.07
C LEU A 157 -7.48 -18.48 -2.41
N ASN A 158 -7.72 -19.70 -2.90
CA ASN A 158 -9.06 -20.14 -3.34
C ASN A 158 -10.15 -19.94 -2.28
N THR A 159 -9.83 -20.09 -0.99
CA THR A 159 -10.77 -19.92 0.13
C THR A 159 -11.14 -18.47 0.40
N THR A 160 -10.24 -17.52 0.11
CA THR A 160 -10.52 -16.09 0.21
C THR A 160 -11.49 -15.68 -0.90
N GLY A 161 -11.18 -16.07 -2.14
CA GLY A 161 -12.01 -15.88 -3.33
C GLY A 161 -12.32 -14.42 -3.66
N PHE A 162 -12.70 -14.16 -4.90
CA PHE A 162 -13.34 -12.89 -5.28
C PHE A 162 -14.74 -12.82 -4.67
N GLN A 163 -15.14 -11.62 -4.25
CA GLN A 163 -16.43 -11.38 -3.60
C GLN A 163 -17.19 -10.20 -4.23
N VAL A 164 -16.52 -9.35 -4.99
CA VAL A 164 -17.13 -8.21 -5.66
C VAL A 164 -16.42 -7.91 -6.97
N ILE A 165 -17.20 -7.45 -7.94
CA ILE A 165 -16.72 -6.98 -9.23
C ILE A 165 -17.39 -5.67 -9.58
N GLN A 166 -16.62 -4.74 -10.14
CA GLN A 166 -17.06 -3.44 -10.62
C GLN A 166 -16.49 -3.18 -12.00
N PHE A 167 -17.31 -2.71 -12.95
CA PHE A 167 -16.84 -2.32 -14.29
C PHE A 167 -17.89 -1.49 -15.04
N ASP A 168 -17.45 -0.87 -16.13
CA ASP A 168 -18.32 -0.35 -17.18
C ASP A 168 -18.40 -1.35 -18.32
N TRP A 169 -19.57 -1.44 -18.94
CA TRP A 169 -19.80 -2.29 -20.09
C TRP A 169 -20.39 -1.48 -21.23
N ARG A 170 -19.99 -1.86 -22.44
CA ARG A 170 -20.62 -1.44 -23.69
C ARG A 170 -20.84 -2.67 -24.54
N SER A 171 -22.05 -2.84 -25.05
CA SER A 171 -22.40 -4.04 -25.79
C SER A 171 -23.36 -3.74 -26.94
N LYS A 172 -23.29 -4.58 -27.97
CA LYS A 172 -24.18 -4.53 -29.14
C LYS A 172 -24.37 -5.95 -29.66
N GLY A 173 -25.61 -6.30 -29.99
CA GLY A 173 -25.95 -7.61 -30.55
C GLY A 173 -27.34 -7.60 -31.19
N PRO A 174 -27.63 -8.46 -32.18
CA PRO A 174 -28.99 -8.68 -32.63
C PRO A 174 -29.76 -9.55 -31.62
N THR A 175 -31.05 -9.76 -31.88
CA THR A 175 -31.91 -10.60 -31.04
C THR A 175 -31.26 -11.95 -30.71
N ASN A 176 -31.48 -12.42 -29.47
CA ASN A 176 -30.90 -13.61 -28.85
C ASN A 176 -29.43 -13.53 -28.40
N TRP A 177 -28.68 -12.46 -28.70
CA TRP A 177 -27.36 -12.29 -28.09
C TRP A 177 -27.47 -11.79 -26.65
N LEU A 178 -26.71 -12.41 -25.76
CA LEU A 178 -26.65 -12.08 -24.33
C LEU A 178 -25.19 -11.92 -23.91
N ALA A 179 -24.94 -10.99 -22.99
CA ALA A 179 -23.70 -10.92 -22.22
C ALA A 179 -23.99 -11.37 -20.79
N THR A 180 -23.09 -12.15 -20.19
CA THR A 180 -23.19 -12.58 -18.80
C THR A 180 -21.90 -12.37 -18.04
N PHE A 181 -22.06 -12.03 -16.77
CA PHE A 181 -21.00 -11.85 -15.78
C PHE A 181 -21.30 -12.80 -14.66
N LEU A 182 -20.33 -13.61 -14.24
CA LEU A 182 -20.54 -14.62 -13.22
C LEU A 182 -19.28 -14.82 -12.39
N ALA A 183 -19.49 -15.29 -11.17
CA ALA A 183 -18.43 -15.85 -10.34
C ALA A 183 -18.65 -17.37 -10.22
N ALA A 184 -17.58 -18.14 -10.21
CA ALA A 184 -17.71 -19.61 -10.23
C ALA A 184 -16.57 -20.31 -9.49
N GLU A 185 -16.77 -21.61 -9.27
CA GLU A 185 -15.66 -22.51 -8.98
C GLU A 185 -14.69 -22.58 -10.16
N ARG A 186 -13.45 -23.00 -9.88
CA ARG A 186 -12.37 -23.05 -10.88
C ARG A 186 -12.72 -23.92 -12.09
N ASP A 187 -13.55 -24.93 -11.89
CA ASP A 187 -14.03 -25.89 -12.90
C ASP A 187 -15.43 -25.55 -13.45
N TYR A 188 -16.02 -24.43 -13.03
CA TYR A 188 -17.40 -24.02 -13.35
C TYR A 188 -18.51 -24.97 -12.87
N SER A 189 -18.20 -25.91 -11.97
CA SER A 189 -19.19 -26.84 -11.39
C SER A 189 -20.31 -26.12 -10.64
N SER A 190 -20.02 -24.93 -10.09
CA SER A 190 -20.98 -24.06 -9.41
C SER A 190 -20.76 -22.60 -9.81
N GLN A 191 -21.86 -21.88 -10.04
CA GLN A 191 -21.87 -20.46 -10.45
C GLN A 191 -22.78 -19.64 -9.54
N THR A 192 -22.36 -18.44 -9.18
CA THR A 192 -23.11 -17.47 -8.35
C THR A 192 -22.92 -16.05 -8.85
N GLY A 193 -23.81 -15.13 -8.45
CA GLY A 193 -23.70 -13.73 -8.84
C GLY A 193 -23.82 -13.52 -10.35
N ALA A 194 -24.59 -14.36 -11.05
CA ALA A 194 -24.75 -14.23 -12.48
C ALA A 194 -25.66 -13.04 -12.83
N THR A 195 -25.14 -12.06 -13.55
CA THR A 195 -25.94 -11.00 -14.20
C THR A 195 -25.95 -11.23 -15.70
N THR A 196 -27.09 -11.03 -16.34
CA THR A 196 -27.25 -11.13 -17.79
C THR A 196 -27.76 -9.82 -18.35
N ILE A 197 -27.14 -9.35 -19.43
CA ILE A 197 -27.53 -8.17 -20.18
C ILE A 197 -28.05 -8.62 -21.54
N ALA A 198 -29.29 -8.25 -21.83
CA ALA A 198 -29.90 -8.52 -23.12
C ALA A 198 -29.35 -7.56 -24.17
N LEU A 199 -28.73 -8.08 -25.22
CA LEU A 199 -28.14 -7.27 -26.28
C LEU A 199 -29.13 -6.98 -27.42
N GLY A 200 -30.28 -7.67 -27.42
CA GLY A 200 -31.09 -8.03 -28.58
C GLY A 200 -31.83 -6.95 -29.38
N ASN A 201 -31.39 -5.70 -29.37
CA ASN A 201 -32.02 -4.60 -30.09
C ASN A 201 -31.15 -4.03 -31.24
N GLY A 202 -29.95 -4.58 -31.48
CA GLY A 202 -29.05 -4.15 -32.55
C GLY A 202 -28.40 -2.77 -32.34
N THR A 203 -28.67 -2.10 -31.21
CA THR A 203 -28.08 -0.80 -30.86
C THR A 203 -27.06 -0.95 -29.75
N ALA A 204 -26.03 -0.11 -29.79
CA ALA A 204 -25.03 -0.10 -28.73
C ALA A 204 -25.66 0.38 -27.43
N GLN A 205 -25.56 -0.43 -26.38
CA GLN A 205 -25.97 -0.10 -25.02
C GLN A 205 -24.72 0.09 -24.16
N THR A 206 -24.88 0.89 -23.10
CA THR A 206 -23.82 1.16 -22.12
C THR A 206 -24.41 1.15 -20.72
N GLY A 207 -23.63 0.67 -19.77
CA GLY A 207 -23.93 0.81 -18.37
C GLY A 207 -22.72 0.48 -17.51
N SER A 208 -22.97 0.41 -16.22
CA SER A 208 -22.00 0.17 -15.18
C SER A 208 -22.58 -0.80 -14.17
N LEU A 209 -21.70 -1.58 -13.57
CA LEU A 209 -22.11 -2.67 -12.71
C LEU A 209 -21.13 -2.77 -11.54
N CYS A 210 -21.69 -2.93 -10.34
CA CYS A 210 -20.99 -3.20 -9.10
C CYS A 210 -21.87 -4.13 -8.25
N PHE A 211 -21.55 -5.42 -8.23
CA PHE A 211 -22.31 -6.40 -7.46
C PHE A 211 -21.39 -7.34 -6.67
N THR A 212 -21.94 -7.82 -5.56
CA THR A 212 -21.31 -8.75 -4.65
C THR A 212 -21.82 -10.17 -4.87
N PHE A 213 -21.00 -11.14 -4.50
CA PHE A 213 -21.29 -12.57 -4.58
C PHE A 213 -20.55 -13.29 -3.45
N ALA A 214 -20.95 -14.53 -3.17
CA ALA A 214 -20.20 -15.38 -2.24
C ALA A 214 -18.77 -15.58 -2.78
N ALA A 215 -17.79 -15.74 -1.89
CA ALA A 215 -16.39 -15.95 -2.26
C ALA A 215 -16.23 -17.06 -3.31
N ARG A 216 -15.58 -16.74 -4.43
CA ARG A 216 -15.32 -17.68 -5.54
C ARG A 216 -13.91 -17.54 -6.07
N PRO A 217 -13.24 -18.63 -6.47
CA PRO A 217 -11.88 -18.56 -7.00
C PRO A 217 -11.79 -17.98 -8.41
N LEU A 218 -12.93 -17.76 -9.08
CA LEU A 218 -13.00 -17.30 -10.46
C LEU A 218 -14.10 -16.27 -10.67
N VAL A 219 -13.80 -15.27 -11.49
CA VAL A 219 -14.79 -14.39 -12.12
C VAL A 219 -14.66 -14.46 -13.63
N SER A 220 -15.78 -14.35 -14.34
CA SER A 220 -15.85 -14.49 -15.78
C SER A 220 -16.78 -13.47 -16.42
N VAL A 221 -16.36 -13.01 -17.60
CA VAL A 221 -17.19 -12.30 -18.56
C VAL A 221 -17.41 -13.19 -19.78
N ALA A 222 -18.64 -13.27 -20.25
CA ALA A 222 -18.98 -14.08 -21.40
C ALA A 222 -20.06 -13.44 -22.29
N MET A 223 -20.04 -13.79 -23.57
CA MET A 223 -21.07 -13.45 -24.54
C MET A 223 -21.49 -14.73 -25.28
N TYR A 224 -22.78 -14.89 -25.53
CA TYR A 224 -23.31 -16.08 -26.18
C TYR A 224 -24.63 -15.83 -26.92
N TYR A 225 -24.96 -16.75 -27.81
CA TYR A 225 -26.19 -16.72 -28.60
C TYR A 225 -27.25 -17.62 -27.96
N ASN A 226 -28.27 -17.03 -27.33
CA ASN A 226 -29.31 -17.74 -26.60
C ASN A 226 -30.45 -18.25 -27.53
N ALA A 227 -30.10 -19.05 -28.52
CA ALA A 227 -31.04 -19.72 -29.41
C ALA A 227 -30.45 -21.01 -29.97
N ALA A 228 -31.20 -21.66 -30.88
CA ALA A 228 -30.72 -22.81 -31.63
C ALA A 228 -29.49 -22.46 -32.47
N LEU A 229 -28.71 -23.48 -32.85
CA LEU A 229 -27.47 -23.31 -33.60
C LEU A 229 -27.69 -22.50 -34.89
N ALA A 230 -26.97 -21.38 -35.02
CA ALA A 230 -27.04 -20.50 -36.18
C ALA A 230 -25.65 -20.00 -36.57
N THR A 231 -25.48 -19.69 -37.86
CA THR A 231 -24.25 -19.08 -38.39
C THR A 231 -24.32 -17.57 -38.19
N TYR A 232 -23.25 -16.97 -37.65
CA TYR A 232 -23.14 -15.53 -37.52
C TYR A 232 -22.83 -14.88 -38.87
N ILE A 233 -23.77 -14.07 -39.36
CA ILE A 233 -23.69 -13.42 -40.69
C ILE A 233 -23.15 -11.98 -40.64
N GLY A 234 -23.02 -11.38 -39.45
CA GLY A 234 -22.46 -10.04 -39.27
C GLY A 234 -20.95 -10.02 -39.53
N GLU A 235 -20.38 -8.83 -39.75
CA GLU A 235 -18.93 -8.70 -39.81
C GLU A 235 -18.31 -8.88 -38.42
N THR A 236 -17.12 -9.47 -38.35
CA THR A 236 -16.41 -9.61 -37.08
C THR A 236 -16.20 -8.22 -36.46
N GLY A 237 -16.66 -8.03 -35.23
CA GLY A 237 -16.58 -6.76 -34.50
C GLY A 237 -17.86 -5.88 -34.59
N ASP A 238 -18.82 -6.22 -35.44
CA ASP A 238 -20.11 -5.49 -35.51
C ASP A 238 -20.93 -5.65 -34.24
N ASP A 239 -20.95 -6.86 -33.70
CA ASP A 239 -21.53 -7.21 -32.41
C ASP A 239 -20.41 -7.52 -31.42
N TYR A 240 -20.56 -7.06 -30.18
CA TYR A 240 -19.47 -7.11 -29.22
C TYR A 240 -19.95 -6.96 -27.78
N LEU A 241 -19.09 -7.39 -26.87
CA LEU A 241 -19.03 -6.97 -25.48
C LEU A 241 -17.68 -6.29 -25.24
N LYS A 242 -17.69 -5.11 -24.65
CA LYS A 242 -16.51 -4.39 -24.18
C LYS A 242 -16.66 -4.06 -22.70
N ILE A 243 -15.64 -4.37 -21.92
CA ILE A 243 -15.56 -4.08 -20.48
C ILE A 243 -14.40 -3.14 -20.24
N SER A 244 -14.64 -2.06 -19.51
CA SER A 244 -13.63 -1.06 -19.15
C SER A 244 -13.74 -0.74 -17.67
N ASN A 245 -12.77 -0.02 -17.12
CA ASN A 245 -12.84 0.48 -15.74
C ASN A 245 -13.06 -0.67 -14.71
N LEU A 246 -12.52 -1.83 -15.04
CA LEU A 246 -12.69 -3.07 -14.30
C LEU A 246 -11.92 -3.02 -12.98
N ARG A 247 -12.57 -3.54 -11.94
CA ARG A 247 -11.98 -3.81 -10.65
C ARG A 247 -12.64 -5.04 -10.04
N VAL A 248 -11.84 -5.97 -9.55
CA VAL A 248 -12.30 -7.15 -8.82
C VAL A 248 -11.64 -7.11 -7.44
N ALA A 249 -12.40 -7.43 -6.39
CA ALA A 249 -11.85 -7.50 -5.03
C ALA A 249 -12.34 -8.74 -4.28
N THR A 250 -11.55 -9.13 -3.29
CA THR A 250 -11.81 -10.30 -2.44
C THR A 250 -12.47 -9.95 -1.13
N VAL A 251 -12.79 -8.66 -0.91
CA VAL A 251 -13.42 -8.16 0.30
C VAL A 251 -14.57 -7.20 -0.01
N THR A 252 -15.58 -7.21 0.86
CA THR A 252 -16.74 -6.31 0.77
C THR A 252 -16.97 -5.50 2.05
N THR A 253 -16.15 -5.69 3.08
CA THR A 253 -16.33 -5.11 4.42
C THR A 253 -16.50 -3.59 4.39
N ASN A 254 -15.70 -2.91 3.57
CA ASN A 254 -15.66 -1.45 3.48
C ASN A 254 -16.40 -0.89 2.26
N MET A 255 -17.06 -1.73 1.47
CA MET A 255 -17.71 -1.33 0.22
C MET A 255 -18.71 -0.20 0.46
N VAL A 256 -18.71 0.81 -0.42
CA VAL A 256 -19.78 1.81 -0.44
C VAL A 256 -21.06 1.09 -0.86
N ASN A 257 -22.09 1.18 -0.03
CA ASN A 257 -23.42 0.65 -0.32
C ASN A 257 -24.46 1.55 0.34
N THR A 258 -24.82 2.62 -0.36
CA THR A 258 -25.76 3.64 0.11
C THR A 258 -26.78 3.95 -0.97
N THR A 259 -27.73 4.84 -0.68
CA THR A 259 -28.68 5.36 -1.65
C THR A 259 -28.64 6.88 -1.68
N THR A 260 -29.06 7.45 -2.82
CA THR A 260 -29.28 8.89 -2.93
C THR A 260 -30.52 9.29 -2.14
N SER A 261 -30.45 10.42 -1.44
CA SER A 261 -31.60 11.03 -0.76
C SER A 261 -32.23 12.17 -1.56
N GLY A 262 -31.73 12.42 -2.78
CA GLY A 262 -32.29 13.34 -3.76
C GLY A 262 -32.09 12.82 -5.18
N ALA A 263 -32.85 13.36 -6.12
CA ALA A 263 -32.67 13.07 -7.55
C ALA A 263 -31.35 13.67 -8.06
N ILE A 264 -30.76 13.02 -9.07
CA ILE A 264 -29.53 13.48 -9.71
C ILE A 264 -29.85 14.03 -11.10
N ALA A 265 -29.38 15.25 -11.39
CA ALA A 265 -29.44 15.85 -12.71
C ALA A 265 -28.11 15.64 -13.47
N ILE A 266 -28.16 15.71 -14.80
CA ILE A 266 -26.98 15.66 -15.67
C ILE A 266 -26.06 16.86 -15.35
N GLY A 267 -24.75 16.62 -15.41
CA GLY A 267 -23.71 17.62 -15.15
C GLY A 267 -23.02 17.40 -13.80
N THR A 268 -22.26 18.40 -13.37
CA THR A 268 -21.53 18.34 -12.09
C THR A 268 -22.44 18.81 -10.95
N ALA A 269 -22.73 17.93 -9.98
CA ALA A 269 -23.66 18.23 -8.89
C ALA A 269 -23.20 17.60 -7.57
N PHE A 270 -23.56 18.24 -6.45
CA PHE A 270 -23.52 17.62 -5.14
C PHE A 270 -24.76 16.74 -4.96
N VAL A 271 -24.54 15.45 -4.70
CA VAL A 271 -25.58 14.45 -4.51
C VAL A 271 -25.69 14.10 -3.04
N PRO A 272 -26.84 14.34 -2.40
CA PRO A 272 -27.06 13.91 -1.04
C PRO A 272 -27.25 12.40 -0.99
N VAL A 273 -26.61 11.76 -0.01
CA VAL A 273 -26.63 10.30 0.20
C VAL A 273 -27.01 9.98 1.63
N ALA A 274 -27.55 8.79 1.86
CA ALA A 274 -27.89 8.32 3.20
C ALA A 274 -26.65 8.17 4.11
N SER A 275 -25.50 7.87 3.53
CA SER A 275 -24.21 7.79 4.21
C SER A 275 -23.08 8.13 3.24
N THR A 276 -22.11 8.91 3.72
CA THR A 276 -20.83 9.19 3.05
C THR A 276 -19.70 8.29 3.55
N LEU A 277 -20.03 7.30 4.40
CA LEU A 277 -19.06 6.36 4.92
C LEU A 277 -18.31 5.66 3.78
N ASN A 278 -16.99 5.68 3.85
CA ASN A 278 -16.06 5.10 2.87
C ASN A 278 -16.12 5.73 1.47
N ILE A 279 -16.80 6.87 1.28
CA ILE A 279 -16.70 7.65 0.05
C ILE A 279 -15.51 8.61 0.15
N ALA A 280 -14.56 8.49 -0.78
CA ALA A 280 -13.38 9.34 -0.84
C ALA A 280 -13.25 10.04 -2.20
N VAL A 281 -12.55 11.18 -2.24
CA VAL A 281 -12.21 11.88 -3.49
C VAL A 281 -11.33 10.98 -4.37
N GLY A 282 -11.57 10.99 -5.68
CA GLY A 282 -10.90 10.13 -6.66
C GLY A 282 -11.50 8.72 -6.77
N GLN A 283 -12.37 8.32 -5.83
CA GLN A 283 -13.00 7.00 -5.87
C GLN A 283 -14.02 6.90 -7.01
N ARG A 284 -14.05 5.73 -7.67
CA ARG A 284 -15.07 5.40 -8.66
C ARG A 284 -16.29 4.75 -8.01
N LEU A 285 -17.45 5.38 -8.18
CA LEU A 285 -18.75 4.87 -7.74
C LEU A 285 -19.58 4.43 -8.96
N THR A 286 -20.45 3.45 -8.76
CA THR A 286 -21.48 2.99 -9.69
C THR A 286 -22.84 3.43 -9.18
N ILE A 287 -23.59 4.14 -10.02
CA ILE A 287 -24.94 4.62 -9.75
C ILE A 287 -25.93 3.69 -10.45
N GLU A 288 -26.99 3.28 -9.74
CA GLU A 288 -28.04 2.37 -10.26
C GLU A 288 -27.52 1.09 -10.91
N SER A 289 -26.52 0.43 -10.29
CA SER A 289 -25.82 -0.73 -10.83
C SER A 289 -26.71 -1.75 -11.56
N GLY A 290 -26.35 -2.10 -12.80
CA GLY A 290 -26.89 -3.24 -13.54
C GLY A 290 -27.93 -2.92 -14.62
N GLY A 291 -28.48 -1.71 -14.68
CA GLY A 291 -29.43 -1.28 -15.72
C GLY A 291 -28.80 -0.45 -16.84
N VAL A 292 -29.53 -0.16 -17.92
CA VAL A 292 -29.07 0.78 -18.96
C VAL A 292 -28.99 2.24 -18.47
N ASN A 293 -29.68 2.57 -17.38
CA ASN A 293 -29.56 3.88 -16.73
C ASN A 293 -28.34 3.97 -15.81
N SER A 294 -27.64 2.86 -15.54
CA SER A 294 -26.46 2.87 -14.67
C SER A 294 -25.29 3.63 -15.30
N GLU A 295 -24.46 4.25 -14.46
CA GLU A 295 -23.21 4.88 -14.88
C GLU A 295 -22.16 4.82 -13.78
N SER A 296 -20.89 4.94 -14.15
CA SER A 296 -19.80 5.10 -13.22
C SER A 296 -19.37 6.56 -13.19
N VAL A 297 -19.06 7.03 -11.98
CA VAL A 297 -18.66 8.41 -11.73
C VAL A 297 -17.45 8.43 -10.83
N VAL A 298 -16.60 9.44 -11.00
CA VAL A 298 -15.46 9.68 -10.11
C VAL A 298 -15.83 10.79 -9.13
N VAL A 299 -15.59 10.56 -7.85
CA VAL A 299 -15.87 11.52 -6.79
C VAL A 299 -14.89 12.68 -6.87
N LEU A 300 -15.42 13.91 -6.98
CA LEU A 300 -14.65 15.15 -7.07
C LEU A 300 -14.49 15.84 -5.70
N ALA A 301 -15.50 15.74 -4.84
CA ALA A 301 -15.50 16.30 -3.49
C ALA A 301 -16.44 15.50 -2.58
N VAL A 302 -16.21 15.54 -1.26
CA VAL A 302 -17.06 14.88 -0.26
C VAL A 302 -17.31 15.84 0.90
N THR A 303 -18.56 15.94 1.33
CA THR A 303 -18.96 16.62 2.58
C THR A 303 -19.52 15.59 3.56
N ALA A 304 -19.98 16.01 4.74
CA ALA A 304 -20.55 15.10 5.71
C ALA A 304 -21.76 14.29 5.17
N THR A 305 -22.55 14.84 4.25
CA THR A 305 -23.82 14.25 3.79
C THR A 305 -23.94 14.13 2.27
N GLN A 306 -22.93 14.57 1.51
CA GLN A 306 -23.00 14.62 0.04
C GLN A 306 -21.65 14.27 -0.58
N PHE A 307 -21.68 13.81 -1.82
CA PHE A 307 -20.49 13.77 -2.68
C PHE A 307 -20.76 14.54 -3.97
N GLN A 308 -19.72 15.08 -4.59
CA GLN A 308 -19.78 15.75 -5.88
C GLN A 308 -19.22 14.83 -6.95
N ALA A 309 -19.89 14.73 -8.10
CA ALA A 309 -19.37 14.07 -9.28
C ALA A 309 -20.01 14.67 -10.55
N THR A 310 -19.51 14.28 -11.71
CA THR A 310 -20.10 14.61 -13.01
C THR A 310 -20.93 13.43 -13.51
N PHE A 311 -22.21 13.68 -13.78
CA PHE A 311 -23.18 12.68 -14.21
C PHE A 311 -23.55 12.91 -15.68
N THR A 312 -23.68 11.82 -16.42
CA THR A 312 -24.13 11.81 -17.82
C THR A 312 -25.61 11.44 -17.93
N LYS A 313 -26.20 10.89 -16.86
CA LYS A 313 -27.60 10.46 -16.80
C LYS A 313 -28.34 11.12 -15.64
N THR A 314 -29.66 11.16 -15.76
CA THR A 314 -30.54 11.55 -14.65
C THR A 314 -30.88 10.32 -13.83
N HIS A 315 -30.92 10.47 -12.50
CA HIS A 315 -31.30 9.40 -11.59
C HIS A 315 -32.41 9.86 -10.65
N VAL A 316 -33.27 8.93 -10.26
CA VAL A 316 -34.36 9.22 -9.34
C VAL A 316 -33.87 9.31 -7.89
N ILE A 317 -34.74 9.70 -6.96
CA ILE A 317 -34.45 9.57 -5.54
C ILE A 317 -34.38 8.08 -5.15
N GLY A 318 -33.46 7.72 -4.26
CA GLY A 318 -33.30 6.34 -3.80
C GLY A 318 -32.43 5.46 -4.68
N SER A 319 -31.81 6.02 -5.72
CA SER A 319 -30.85 5.33 -6.59
C SER A 319 -29.70 4.76 -5.78
N THR A 320 -29.29 3.53 -6.10
CA THR A 320 -28.17 2.87 -5.39
C THR A 320 -26.84 3.50 -5.78
N VAL A 321 -25.96 3.64 -4.80
CA VAL A 321 -24.58 4.10 -4.97
C VAL A 321 -23.67 3.03 -4.39
N ARG A 322 -22.84 2.44 -5.25
CA ARG A 322 -21.94 1.34 -4.90
C ARG A 322 -20.51 1.61 -5.32
N GLY A 323 -19.55 1.08 -4.59
CA GLY A 323 -18.14 1.24 -4.94
C GLY A 323 -17.26 0.32 -4.12
N ILE A 324 -16.32 -0.36 -4.77
CA ILE A 324 -15.29 -1.13 -4.07
C ILE A 324 -14.43 -0.16 -3.26
N VAL A 325 -14.11 -0.55 -2.02
CA VAL A 325 -13.14 0.13 -1.16
C VAL A 325 -12.32 -0.95 -0.50
N VAL A 326 -11.01 -0.89 -0.70
CA VAL A 326 -10.03 -1.67 0.04
C VAL A 326 -9.16 -0.69 0.82
N THR A 327 -9.02 -0.92 2.11
CA THR A 327 -8.30 -0.06 3.02
C THR A 327 -6.95 -0.67 3.34
N ASP A 328 -5.97 0.18 3.63
CA ASP A 328 -4.68 -0.27 4.15
C ASP A 328 -4.84 -0.99 5.51
N LYS A 329 -5.74 -0.50 6.36
CA LYS A 329 -6.03 -1.09 7.68
C LYS A 329 -6.36 -2.58 7.61
N GLU A 330 -7.29 -2.98 6.74
CA GLU A 330 -7.68 -4.40 6.66
C GLU A 330 -6.55 -5.30 6.14
N ILE A 331 -5.70 -4.77 5.25
CA ILE A 331 -4.53 -5.48 4.76
C ILE A 331 -3.49 -5.65 5.88
N VAL A 332 -3.18 -4.58 6.62
CA VAL A 332 -2.23 -4.62 7.75
C VAL A 332 -2.73 -5.55 8.85
N GLU A 333 -4.03 -5.54 9.16
CA GLU A 333 -4.64 -6.44 10.13
C GLU A 333 -4.55 -7.91 9.69
N ASP A 334 -4.73 -8.22 8.40
CA ASP A 334 -4.55 -9.57 7.86
C ASP A 334 -3.10 -10.05 7.87
N VAL A 335 -2.15 -9.19 7.46
CA VAL A 335 -0.70 -9.49 7.54
C VAL A 335 -0.32 -9.86 8.98
N LEU A 336 -0.72 -9.03 9.94
CA LEU A 336 -0.43 -9.28 11.35
C LEU A 336 -1.14 -10.54 11.87
N SER A 337 -2.39 -10.76 11.49
CA SER A 337 -3.17 -11.94 11.88
C SER A 337 -2.51 -13.23 11.39
N LYS A 338 -2.07 -13.29 10.13
CA LYS A 338 -1.37 -14.46 9.56
C LYS A 338 -0.02 -14.70 10.23
N ALA A 339 0.75 -13.64 10.50
CA ALA A 339 2.00 -13.73 11.22
C ALA A 339 1.81 -14.29 12.64
N LEU A 340 0.78 -13.81 13.37
CA LEU A 340 0.46 -14.28 14.72
C LEU A 340 -0.14 -15.69 14.76
N ALA A 341 -0.90 -16.09 13.74
CA ALA A 341 -1.42 -17.44 13.62
C ALA A 341 -0.28 -18.47 13.44
N THR A 342 0.77 -18.09 12.70
CA THR A 342 1.93 -18.94 12.43
C THR A 342 2.93 -18.91 13.59
N ASN A 343 3.24 -17.71 14.08
CA ASN A 343 4.24 -17.45 15.12
C ASN A 343 3.62 -16.71 16.32
N PRO A 344 2.74 -17.36 17.11
CA PRO A 344 2.03 -16.73 18.23
C PRO A 344 2.96 -16.25 19.35
N THR A 345 4.18 -16.78 19.41
CA THR A 345 5.21 -16.43 20.40
C THR A 345 6.22 -15.40 19.90
N SER A 346 6.00 -14.80 18.72
CA SER A 346 6.86 -13.74 18.16
C SER A 346 6.99 -12.50 19.07
N GLY A 347 6.08 -12.35 20.04
CA GLY A 347 6.10 -11.28 21.04
C GLY A 347 5.42 -9.99 20.58
N ILE A 348 5.10 -9.85 19.29
CA ILE A 348 4.23 -8.78 18.78
C ILE A 348 2.77 -9.07 19.15
N LYS A 349 1.96 -8.03 19.30
CA LYS A 349 0.53 -8.12 19.64
C LYS A 349 -0.32 -7.34 18.65
N GLN A 350 -1.56 -7.77 18.50
CA GLN A 350 -2.56 -7.13 17.66
C GLN A 350 -3.49 -6.24 18.49
N SER A 351 -3.77 -5.04 17.97
CA SER A 351 -4.82 -4.16 18.45
C SER A 351 -5.34 -3.30 17.30
N SER A 352 -6.63 -3.42 16.99
CA SER A 352 -7.28 -2.63 15.95
C SER A 352 -7.32 -1.13 16.27
N ALA A 353 -7.12 -0.74 17.54
CA ALA A 353 -6.98 0.65 17.97
C ALA A 353 -5.60 1.24 17.66
N ARG A 354 -4.59 0.40 17.41
CA ARG A 354 -3.23 0.81 17.02
C ARG A 354 -3.00 0.78 15.51
N ILE A 355 -3.95 0.24 14.76
CA ILE A 355 -3.94 0.22 13.30
C ILE A 355 -5.03 1.16 12.80
N SER A 356 -4.59 2.31 12.29
CA SER A 356 -5.45 3.36 11.74
C SER A 356 -5.74 3.08 10.27
N LYS A 357 -6.92 3.49 9.83
CA LYS A 357 -7.33 3.48 8.43
C LYS A 357 -6.96 4.81 7.78
N SER A 358 -6.28 4.78 6.64
CA SER A 358 -6.09 5.98 5.83
C SER A 358 -7.35 6.33 5.01
N SER A 359 -7.40 7.54 4.48
CA SER A 359 -8.48 7.99 3.58
C SER A 359 -8.32 7.46 2.14
N ARG A 360 -7.31 6.62 1.90
CA ARG A 360 -6.97 6.08 0.59
C ARG A 360 -7.69 4.76 0.33
N ASP A 361 -8.03 4.54 -0.92
CA ASP A 361 -8.49 3.25 -1.46
C ASP A 361 -7.32 2.55 -2.16
N CYS A 362 -7.03 1.31 -1.77
CA CYS A 362 -5.99 0.47 -2.36
C CYS A 362 -6.53 -0.16 -3.66
N LEU A 363 -6.36 0.55 -4.78
CA LEU A 363 -6.89 0.15 -6.09
C LEU A 363 -6.24 -1.12 -6.64
N GLU A 364 -4.90 -1.20 -6.61
CA GLU A 364 -4.13 -2.40 -6.96
C GLU A 364 -3.40 -2.86 -5.69
N ALA A 365 -3.82 -4.00 -5.14
CA ALA A 365 -3.35 -4.50 -3.85
C ALA A 365 -3.12 -6.01 -3.98
N VAL A 366 -1.95 -6.32 -4.53
CA VAL A 366 -1.54 -7.64 -4.98
C VAL A 366 -0.13 -7.91 -4.49
N TRP A 367 0.03 -8.96 -3.68
CA TRP A 367 1.33 -9.45 -3.26
C TRP A 367 1.39 -10.96 -3.43
N SER A 368 2.52 -11.44 -3.93
CA SER A 368 2.84 -12.85 -4.01
C SER A 368 4.23 -13.07 -3.45
N ALA A 369 4.34 -13.98 -2.49
CA ALA A 369 5.58 -14.30 -1.78
C ALA A 369 6.34 -13.06 -1.24
N ALA A 370 5.62 -12.01 -0.83
CA ALA A 370 6.23 -10.80 -0.27
C ALA A 370 6.50 -10.98 1.23
N SER A 371 7.49 -10.29 1.81
CA SER A 371 7.57 -10.23 3.28
C SER A 371 6.39 -9.44 3.84
N GLY A 372 5.78 -9.88 4.94
CA GLY A 372 4.74 -9.12 5.63
C GLY A 372 5.20 -7.72 6.04
N LEU A 373 6.45 -7.56 6.48
CA LEU A 373 7.00 -6.24 6.82
C LEU A 373 7.07 -5.34 5.58
N SER A 374 7.50 -5.90 4.44
CA SER A 374 7.60 -5.14 3.19
C SER A 374 6.23 -4.61 2.73
N VAL A 375 5.17 -5.43 2.87
CA VAL A 375 3.79 -5.03 2.56
C VAL A 375 3.34 -3.88 3.46
N VAL A 376 3.55 -3.99 4.78
CA VAL A 376 3.16 -2.95 5.74
C VAL A 376 3.95 -1.66 5.50
N GLN A 377 5.23 -1.75 5.16
CA GLN A 377 6.07 -0.59 4.84
C GLN A 377 5.67 0.09 3.53
N GLU A 378 5.33 -0.69 2.50
CA GLU A 378 4.81 -0.18 1.22
C GLU A 378 3.51 0.61 1.45
N LEU A 379 2.56 0.02 2.18
CA LEU A 379 1.30 0.66 2.55
C LEU A 379 1.53 1.92 3.39
N ALA A 380 2.43 1.85 4.38
CA ALA A 380 2.77 3.00 5.21
C ALA A 380 3.37 4.14 4.38
N ALA A 381 4.26 3.84 3.44
CA ALA A 381 4.84 4.85 2.54
C ALA A 381 3.76 5.51 1.66
N GLN A 382 2.85 4.70 1.10
CA GLN A 382 1.72 5.15 0.29
C GLN A 382 0.72 6.01 1.08
N ALA A 383 0.43 5.65 2.33
CA ALA A 383 -0.48 6.37 3.22
C ALA A 383 0.18 7.55 3.96
N GLN A 384 1.50 7.72 3.82
CA GLN A 384 2.32 8.64 4.63
C GLN A 384 2.21 8.37 6.13
N TYR A 385 2.06 7.10 6.48
CA TYR A 385 1.97 6.61 7.83
C TYR A 385 3.33 6.15 8.34
N VAL A 386 3.43 5.99 9.66
CA VAL A 386 4.57 5.35 10.31
C VAL A 386 4.15 3.97 10.80
N THR A 387 5.11 3.05 10.78
CA THR A 387 4.95 1.73 11.38
C THR A 387 6.11 1.42 12.33
N TYR A 388 5.76 0.86 13.49
CA TYR A 388 6.70 0.43 14.55
C TYR A 388 5.96 -0.48 15.54
N VAL A 389 6.68 -1.09 16.48
CA VAL A 389 6.08 -1.80 17.63
C VAL A 389 6.25 -0.93 18.88
N ASP A 390 5.14 -0.65 19.57
CA ASP A 390 5.15 0.18 20.78
C ASP A 390 5.74 -0.56 22.01
N ASP A 391 5.97 0.16 23.11
CA ASP A 391 6.51 -0.41 24.35
C ASP A 391 5.59 -1.51 24.96
N ALA A 392 4.30 -1.50 24.61
CA ALA A 392 3.32 -2.52 25.02
C ALA A 392 3.27 -3.74 24.06
N GLN A 393 4.15 -3.73 23.05
CA GLN A 393 4.35 -4.74 22.00
C GLN A 393 3.28 -4.75 20.92
N TYR A 394 2.45 -3.72 20.81
CA TYR A 394 1.46 -3.63 19.74
C TYR A 394 2.08 -3.08 18.46
N LEU A 395 1.72 -3.65 17.32
CA LEU A 395 2.01 -3.02 16.03
C LEU A 395 1.23 -1.70 15.93
N TYR A 396 1.96 -0.61 15.74
CA TYR A 396 1.41 0.68 15.36
C TYR A 396 1.46 0.83 13.84
N TYR A 397 0.35 1.27 13.27
CA TYR A 397 0.24 1.71 11.87
C TYR A 397 -0.69 2.91 11.86
N GLY A 398 -0.17 4.10 11.56
CA GLY A 398 -0.96 5.31 11.70
C GLY A 398 -0.26 6.59 11.26
N PRO A 399 -0.98 7.72 11.30
CA PRO A 399 -0.38 9.01 10.99
C PRO A 399 0.82 9.26 11.91
N LYS A 400 1.77 10.04 11.43
CA LYS A 400 2.90 10.45 12.24
C LYS A 400 2.42 11.24 13.45
N GLU A 401 2.65 10.71 14.65
CA GLU A 401 2.33 11.43 15.88
C GLU A 401 3.26 12.63 16.02
N VAL A 402 2.69 13.77 16.44
CA VAL A 402 3.49 14.95 16.78
C VAL A 402 4.15 14.65 18.12
N GLY A 403 5.45 14.36 18.10
CA GLY A 403 6.22 14.17 19.31
C GLY A 403 6.39 15.47 20.08
N ARG A 404 6.92 15.35 21.29
CA ARG A 404 7.21 16.48 22.18
C ARG A 404 8.35 17.31 21.60
N THR A 405 8.35 18.59 21.93
CA THR A 405 9.46 19.48 21.56
C THR A 405 10.46 19.56 22.70
N PHE A 406 11.73 19.49 22.35
CA PHE A 406 12.86 19.61 23.26
C PHE A 406 13.83 20.69 22.78
N ALA A 407 14.35 21.49 23.69
CA ALA A 407 15.45 22.40 23.43
C ALA A 407 16.79 21.69 23.65
N LEU A 408 17.68 21.72 22.66
CA LEU A 408 19.06 21.27 22.81
C LEU A 408 19.81 22.21 23.75
N VAL A 409 20.43 21.65 24.79
CA VAL A 409 21.23 22.41 25.76
C VAL A 409 22.73 22.17 25.59
N ASP A 410 23.11 20.92 25.34
CA ASP A 410 24.49 20.51 25.15
C ASP A 410 24.54 19.37 24.12
N GLY A 411 25.42 19.50 23.15
CA GLY A 411 25.55 18.57 22.03
C GLY A 411 26.55 19.03 20.97
N SER A 412 26.89 18.11 20.08
CA SER A 412 27.63 18.39 18.85
C SER A 412 26.69 18.26 17.66
N ILE A 413 26.92 19.09 16.64
CA ILE A 413 26.16 19.06 15.40
C ILE A 413 27.15 18.78 14.30
N GLU A 414 27.02 17.64 13.66
CA GLU A 414 27.74 17.34 12.43
C GLU A 414 26.76 17.52 11.27
N LEU A 415 27.08 18.41 10.34
CA LEU A 415 26.28 18.61 9.14
C LEU A 415 26.95 17.89 7.98
N GLU A 416 26.29 16.86 7.46
CA GLU A 416 26.71 16.12 6.29
C GLU A 416 25.83 16.52 5.10
N LYS A 417 26.45 16.96 4.00
CA LYS A 417 25.77 17.19 2.73
C LYS A 417 26.23 16.12 1.74
N ALA A 418 25.40 15.12 1.48
CA ALA A 418 25.72 14.06 0.54
C ALA A 418 25.72 14.63 -0.89
N LEU A 419 26.91 14.84 -1.47
CA LEU A 419 27.07 15.38 -2.81
C LEU A 419 26.97 14.29 -3.90
N GLY A 420 26.99 13.00 -3.53
CA GLY A 420 27.04 11.86 -4.45
C GLY A 420 25.82 11.74 -5.37
N GLU A 421 24.62 12.05 -4.87
CA GLU A 421 23.36 11.92 -5.60
C GLU A 421 22.76 13.26 -6.06
N ALA A 422 23.42 14.37 -5.73
CA ALA A 422 22.95 15.72 -6.07
C ALA A 422 22.78 15.87 -7.58
N THR A 423 21.56 16.22 -8.02
CA THR A 423 21.28 16.55 -9.42
C THR A 423 20.79 17.99 -9.49
N ASN A 424 21.41 18.80 -10.34
CA ASN A 424 21.04 20.22 -10.49
C ASN A 424 20.35 20.53 -11.81
N GLN A 425 20.19 19.52 -12.67
CA GLN A 425 19.38 19.60 -13.89
C GLN A 425 18.54 18.34 -14.07
N VAL A 426 17.23 18.50 -14.23
CA VAL A 426 16.28 17.39 -14.43
C VAL A 426 15.45 17.60 -15.68
N ARG A 427 15.23 16.52 -16.43
CA ARG A 427 14.19 16.43 -17.46
C ARG A 427 13.37 15.16 -17.30
N VAL A 428 12.21 15.12 -17.92
CA VAL A 428 11.28 13.98 -17.93
C VAL A 428 11.05 13.56 -19.38
N GLY A 429 11.22 12.27 -19.67
CA GLY A 429 10.74 11.62 -20.87
C GLY A 429 9.27 11.22 -20.70
N TYR A 430 8.45 11.55 -21.68
CA TYR A 430 7.00 11.28 -21.71
C TYR A 430 6.60 10.86 -23.13
N LYS A 431 5.36 10.42 -23.35
CA LYS A 431 4.89 10.04 -24.69
C LYS A 431 3.92 11.08 -25.22
N ASN A 432 3.85 11.31 -26.53
CA ASN A 432 2.74 12.11 -27.07
C ASN A 432 1.50 11.23 -27.31
N ALA A 433 0.39 11.84 -27.75
CA ALA A 433 -0.84 11.13 -28.10
C ALA A 433 -0.67 10.06 -29.21
N SER A 434 0.46 10.09 -29.94
CA SER A 434 0.83 9.09 -30.95
C SER A 434 1.88 8.08 -30.44
N ASN A 435 2.07 7.99 -29.13
CA ASN A 435 2.99 7.08 -28.45
C ASN A 435 4.48 7.30 -28.79
N GLN A 436 4.84 8.48 -29.32
CA GLN A 436 6.24 8.83 -29.62
C GLN A 436 6.92 9.38 -28.36
N PRO A 437 8.17 8.97 -28.06
CA PRO A 437 8.90 9.48 -26.91
C PRO A 437 9.32 10.93 -27.14
N LEU A 438 8.94 11.81 -26.23
CA LEU A 438 9.34 13.21 -26.15
C LEU A 438 10.05 13.47 -24.82
N TYR A 439 10.76 14.59 -24.75
CA TYR A 439 11.44 15.03 -23.53
C TYR A 439 11.07 16.48 -23.21
N THR A 440 10.91 16.78 -21.93
CA THR A 440 10.88 18.16 -21.47
C THR A 440 12.28 18.79 -21.58
N ALA A 441 12.33 20.12 -21.67
CA ALA A 441 13.59 20.85 -21.50
C ALA A 441 14.14 20.62 -20.08
N PHE A 442 15.46 20.63 -19.92
CA PHE A 442 16.06 20.58 -18.59
C PHE A 442 15.63 21.79 -17.77
N ALA A 443 15.09 21.56 -16.59
CA ALA A 443 14.97 22.58 -15.56
C ALA A 443 16.22 22.54 -14.69
N GLU A 444 16.65 23.70 -14.20
CA GLU A 444 17.90 23.82 -13.44
C GLU A 444 17.73 24.51 -12.09
N HIS A 445 18.51 24.06 -11.10
CA HIS A 445 18.74 24.79 -9.85
C HIS A 445 20.07 25.56 -9.97
N ALA A 446 19.98 26.80 -10.44
CA ALA A 446 21.16 27.64 -10.68
C ALA A 446 22.04 27.80 -9.42
N SER A 447 21.42 28.02 -8.25
CA SER A 447 22.14 28.13 -6.96
C SER A 447 22.94 26.87 -6.60
N GLU A 448 22.38 25.67 -6.79
CA GLU A 448 23.09 24.41 -6.54
C GLU A 448 24.16 24.13 -7.60
N ARG A 449 23.95 24.53 -8.86
CA ARG A 449 25.00 24.48 -9.89
C ARG A 449 26.20 25.35 -9.51
N TYR A 450 25.97 26.57 -9.03
CA TYR A 450 27.04 27.43 -8.54
C TYR A 450 27.71 26.85 -7.28
N ALA A 451 26.94 26.26 -6.36
CA ALA A 451 27.48 25.66 -5.14
C ALA A 451 28.30 24.39 -5.39
N LEU A 452 27.91 23.55 -6.35
CA LEU A 452 28.58 22.29 -6.69
C LEU A 452 29.75 22.49 -7.67
N GLY A 453 29.73 23.56 -8.47
CA GLY A 453 30.73 23.82 -9.51
C GLY A 453 30.70 22.86 -10.71
N ILE A 454 29.76 21.91 -10.73
CA ILE A 454 29.60 20.90 -11.79
C ILE A 454 28.14 20.80 -12.23
N VAL A 455 27.89 20.32 -13.44
CA VAL A 455 26.54 20.01 -13.94
C VAL A 455 26.29 18.51 -13.79
N ARG A 456 25.17 18.16 -13.16
CA ARG A 456 24.70 16.79 -13.03
C ARG A 456 23.26 16.70 -13.51
N GLN A 457 23.06 15.88 -14.53
CA GLN A 457 21.80 15.75 -15.24
C GLN A 457 21.12 14.42 -14.91
N ARG A 458 19.80 14.45 -14.71
CA ARG A 458 18.97 13.26 -14.57
C ARG A 458 17.82 13.33 -15.57
N THR A 459 17.53 12.19 -16.19
CA THR A 459 16.32 11.99 -16.99
C THR A 459 15.42 11.01 -16.25
N LEU A 460 14.17 11.39 -16.01
CA LEU A 460 13.14 10.51 -15.47
C LEU A 460 12.27 9.97 -16.61
N ALA A 461 11.83 8.72 -16.52
CA ALA A 461 10.80 8.19 -17.39
C ALA A 461 9.43 8.41 -16.74
N SER A 462 8.42 8.78 -17.53
CA SER A 462 7.03 8.88 -17.12
C SER A 462 6.14 8.29 -18.21
N GLU A 463 5.00 7.75 -17.80
CA GLU A 463 3.98 7.22 -18.71
C GLU A 463 2.94 8.26 -19.13
N THR A 464 3.01 9.49 -18.59
CA THR A 464 2.07 10.55 -18.96
C THR A 464 2.14 10.87 -20.45
N THR A 465 0.98 11.21 -21.02
CA THR A 465 0.87 11.81 -22.35
C THR A 465 0.78 13.33 -22.35
N ASP A 466 0.71 13.96 -21.17
CA ASP A 466 0.57 15.40 -21.01
C ASP A 466 1.93 16.07 -20.72
N ALA A 467 2.32 17.00 -21.60
CA ALA A 467 3.54 17.77 -21.45
C ALA A 467 3.54 18.67 -20.19
N THR A 468 2.38 19.12 -19.73
CA THR A 468 2.21 19.95 -18.53
C THR A 468 2.45 19.13 -17.26
N GLU A 469 1.91 17.93 -17.24
CA GLU A 469 2.14 16.95 -16.17
C GLU A 469 3.62 16.56 -16.10
N ALA A 470 4.23 16.25 -17.26
CA ALA A 470 5.65 15.96 -17.36
C ALA A 470 6.53 17.15 -16.90
N ALA A 471 6.13 18.40 -17.16
CA ALA A 471 6.83 19.59 -16.69
C ALA A 471 6.69 19.80 -15.17
N THR A 472 5.55 19.40 -14.59
CA THR A 472 5.30 19.41 -13.15
C THR A 472 6.16 18.36 -12.45
N LEU A 473 6.12 17.11 -12.92
CA LEU A 473 7.00 16.02 -12.49
C LEU A 473 8.47 16.42 -12.48
N ARG A 474 8.93 17.08 -13.56
CA ARG A 474 10.29 17.61 -13.65
C ARG A 474 10.61 18.60 -12.55
N SER A 475 9.72 19.55 -12.28
CA SER A 475 9.93 20.62 -11.28
C SER A 475 9.96 20.07 -9.86
N VAL A 476 9.08 19.10 -9.57
CA VAL A 476 9.06 18.38 -8.30
C VAL A 476 10.35 17.56 -8.12
N ALA A 477 10.74 16.79 -9.14
CA ALA A 477 11.97 16.00 -9.12
C ALA A 477 13.24 16.85 -8.97
N LEU A 478 13.27 18.04 -9.57
CA LEU A 478 14.37 18.97 -9.44
C LEU A 478 14.49 19.49 -7.99
N THR A 479 13.36 19.79 -7.35
CA THR A 479 13.30 20.22 -5.94
C THR A 479 13.85 19.14 -5.01
N ASP A 480 13.51 17.87 -5.27
CA ASP A 480 13.98 16.73 -4.49
C ASP A 480 15.45 16.36 -4.70
N ALA A 481 15.99 16.71 -5.87
CA ALA A 481 17.36 16.40 -6.21
C ALA A 481 18.37 17.39 -5.63
N ALA A 482 17.89 18.47 -5.00
CA ALA A 482 18.70 19.36 -4.20
C ALA A 482 19.31 18.57 -3.03
N PRO A 483 20.64 18.54 -2.88
CA PRO A 483 21.31 17.82 -1.80
C PRO A 483 20.82 18.34 -0.44
N THR A 484 20.09 17.47 0.27
CA THR A 484 19.60 17.74 1.61
C THR A 484 20.74 17.63 2.60
N VAL A 485 20.91 18.66 3.43
CA VAL A 485 21.86 18.62 4.55
C VAL A 485 21.29 17.68 5.60
N ARG A 486 21.95 16.55 5.81
CA ARG A 486 21.70 15.67 6.95
C ARG A 486 22.44 16.24 8.14
N ALA A 487 21.75 16.39 9.27
CA ALA A 487 22.43 16.66 10.53
C ALA A 487 22.56 15.33 11.26
N SER A 488 23.76 15.00 11.74
CA SER A 488 23.93 14.06 12.84
C SER A 488 24.04 14.90 14.11
N LEU A 489 23.24 14.57 15.12
CA LEU A 489 23.25 15.29 16.39
C LEU A 489 23.82 14.36 17.46
N GLY A 490 24.98 14.72 18.01
CA GLY A 490 25.43 14.20 19.29
C GLY A 490 24.71 14.95 20.39
N VAL A 491 23.88 14.30 21.19
CA VAL A 491 23.08 14.97 22.21
C VAL A 491 23.59 14.58 23.59
N ARG A 492 23.89 15.58 24.42
CA ARG A 492 24.33 15.40 25.81
C ARG A 492 23.32 15.92 26.83
N ALA A 493 22.48 16.87 26.46
CA ALA A 493 21.40 17.36 27.29
C ALA A 493 20.29 18.00 26.46
N VAL A 494 19.04 17.70 26.82
CA VAL A 494 17.85 18.39 26.31
C VAL A 494 17.01 18.92 27.46
N ARG A 495 16.16 19.92 27.18
CA ARG A 495 15.12 20.42 28.07
C ARG A 495 13.76 20.34 27.42
N ASN A 496 12.73 20.03 28.19
CA ASN A 496 11.34 20.11 27.74
C ASN A 496 10.83 21.57 27.72
N ASP A 497 9.57 21.74 27.34
CA ASP A 497 8.89 23.05 27.29
C ASP A 497 8.80 23.75 28.66
N TYR A 498 8.93 23.00 29.76
CA TYR A 498 8.99 23.55 31.12
C TYR A 498 10.42 23.91 31.56
N ASN A 499 11.39 23.91 30.64
CA ASN A 499 12.80 24.19 30.90
C ASN A 499 13.46 23.19 31.89
N VAL A 500 12.87 22.00 32.05
CA VAL A 500 13.39 20.93 32.90
C VAL A 500 14.28 20.02 32.06
N ARG A 501 15.45 19.63 32.61
CA ARG A 501 16.37 18.72 31.93
C ARG A 501 15.79 17.31 31.90
N GLU A 502 15.71 16.72 30.70
CA GLU A 502 15.12 15.41 30.50
C GLU A 502 16.18 14.34 30.21
N PRO A 503 15.95 13.08 30.64
CA PRO A 503 16.80 11.95 30.26
C PRO A 503 16.74 11.72 28.75
N LEU A 504 17.89 11.59 28.10
CA LEU A 504 17.98 11.53 26.63
C LEU A 504 17.36 10.29 26.00
N ASP A 505 17.24 9.21 26.76
CA ASP A 505 16.58 7.97 26.36
C ASP A 505 15.04 8.01 26.49
N THR A 506 14.50 9.16 26.92
CA THR A 506 13.08 9.49 26.77
C THR A 506 12.74 10.09 25.41
N LEU A 507 13.76 10.45 24.61
CA LEU A 507 13.58 10.91 23.24
C LEU A 507 13.11 9.74 22.38
N THR A 508 11.94 9.91 21.79
CA THR A 508 11.26 8.93 20.95
C THR A 508 11.18 9.40 19.51
N ARG A 509 10.90 8.46 18.59
CA ARG A 509 10.65 8.79 17.20
C ARG A 509 9.48 9.78 17.10
N GLY A 510 9.63 10.82 16.28
CA GLY A 510 8.63 11.88 16.13
C GLY A 510 8.82 13.07 17.07
N ASP A 511 9.61 12.95 18.15
CA ASP A 511 10.00 14.09 18.99
C ASP A 511 10.81 15.11 18.17
N VAL A 512 10.75 16.38 18.54
CA VAL A 512 11.38 17.48 17.83
C VAL A 512 12.47 18.08 18.70
N ILE A 513 13.73 18.06 18.23
CA ILE A 513 14.82 18.79 18.89
C ILE A 513 15.00 20.14 18.20
N THR A 514 14.87 21.21 18.97
CA THR A 514 15.13 22.58 18.53
C THR A 514 16.48 23.04 19.05
N ILE A 515 17.33 23.53 18.14
CA ILE A 515 18.64 24.06 18.48
C ILE A 515 18.50 25.56 18.77
N GLY A 516 18.83 25.97 19.99
CA GLY A 516 18.88 27.39 20.39
C GLY A 516 20.18 28.06 19.96
N ASP A 517 20.07 29.32 19.50
CA ASP A 517 21.15 30.28 19.17
C ASP A 517 22.50 29.68 18.72
N LEU A 518 22.55 29.21 17.47
CA LEU A 518 23.79 29.31 16.71
C LEU A 518 23.85 30.75 16.15
N SER A 519 24.86 31.52 16.52
CA SER A 519 25.02 32.88 16.00
C SER A 519 25.27 32.85 14.47
N GLY A 520 24.47 33.62 13.73
CA GLY A 520 24.53 33.72 12.26
C GLY A 520 23.26 33.20 11.55
N ALA A 521 23.20 33.33 10.21
CA ALA A 521 22.02 33.02 9.38
C ALA A 521 21.56 31.53 9.38
N ILE A 522 22.10 30.71 10.27
CA ILE A 522 21.67 29.33 10.52
C ILE A 522 20.59 29.39 11.60
N ASN A 523 19.45 30.01 11.25
CA ASN A 523 18.29 30.15 12.12
C ASN A 523 17.84 28.80 12.69
N LYS A 524 17.35 28.82 13.94
CA LYS A 524 16.66 27.74 14.68
C LYS A 524 16.21 26.60 13.77
N ARG A 525 17.00 25.53 13.73
CA ARG A 525 16.60 24.30 13.02
C ARG A 525 15.97 23.37 14.03
N SER A 526 14.71 23.05 13.80
CA SER A 526 13.99 21.99 14.48
C SER A 526 14.14 20.72 13.66
N TYR A 527 14.52 19.63 14.31
CA TYR A 527 14.71 18.32 13.69
C TYR A 527 13.75 17.33 14.32
N THR A 528 12.90 16.72 13.50
CA THR A 528 12.12 15.56 13.94
C THR A 528 13.04 14.34 14.00
N LEU A 529 12.99 13.61 15.10
CA LEU A 529 13.82 12.43 15.32
C LEU A 529 13.25 11.22 14.58
N ALA A 530 14.09 10.55 13.79
CA ALA A 530 13.79 9.24 13.22
C ALA A 530 14.24 8.10 14.14
N GLU A 531 15.42 8.26 14.75
CA GLU A 531 16.00 7.25 15.64
C GLU A 531 16.75 7.92 16.80
N THR A 532 16.66 7.28 17.96
CA THR A 532 17.47 7.58 19.14
C THR A 532 18.28 6.34 19.47
N SER A 533 19.58 6.50 19.65
CA SER A 533 20.51 5.43 20.01
C SER A 533 21.29 5.82 21.27
N VAL A 534 21.43 4.89 22.20
CA VAL A 534 22.03 5.06 23.52
C VAL A 534 23.14 4.02 23.66
N ASN A 535 24.37 4.48 23.88
CA ASN A 535 25.44 3.61 24.33
C ASN A 535 25.22 3.29 25.82
N LEU A 536 24.93 2.02 26.14
CA LEU A 536 24.57 1.61 27.50
C LEU A 536 25.77 1.63 28.48
N VAL A 537 27.00 1.70 27.95
CA VAL A 537 28.24 1.69 28.73
C VAL A 537 28.68 3.12 29.04
N THR A 538 28.70 3.99 28.04
CA THR A 538 29.11 5.40 28.21
C THR A 538 27.94 6.31 28.62
N GLY A 539 26.70 5.89 28.35
CA GLY A 539 25.49 6.70 28.52
C GLY A 539 25.32 7.79 27.44
N GLU A 540 26.17 7.80 26.42
CA GLU A 540 26.08 8.76 25.31
C GLU A 540 24.88 8.47 24.42
N VAL A 541 24.20 9.52 23.98
CA VAL A 541 23.04 9.41 23.09
C VAL A 541 23.35 10.08 21.76
N SER A 542 23.15 9.30 20.69
CA SER A 542 23.15 9.77 19.32
C SER A 542 21.70 9.79 18.83
N VAL A 543 21.32 10.89 18.17
CA VAL A 543 20.01 10.96 17.52
C VAL A 543 20.19 11.17 16.03
N THR A 544 19.38 10.48 15.25
CA THR A 544 19.32 10.61 13.81
C THR A 544 18.03 11.33 13.44
N PRO A 545 18.12 12.55 12.89
CA PRO A 545 16.98 13.26 12.31
C PRO A 545 16.37 12.48 11.16
N GLU A 546 15.08 12.70 10.96
CA GLU A 546 14.35 12.14 9.84
C GLU A 546 14.82 12.74 8.51
N ALA A 547 14.99 11.88 7.51
CA ALA A 547 15.24 12.33 6.16
C ALA A 547 14.00 13.09 5.63
N PRO A 548 14.17 14.23 4.95
CA PRO A 548 13.06 14.89 4.28
C PRO A 548 12.42 13.92 3.29
N ILE A 549 11.09 13.76 3.36
CA ILE A 549 10.34 12.99 2.37
C ILE A 549 10.42 13.73 1.03
N LYS A 550 10.88 13.03 -0.01
CA LYS A 550 10.95 13.53 -1.38
C LYS A 550 9.52 13.80 -1.90
N GLN A 551 9.28 15.01 -2.40
CA GLN A 551 8.00 15.46 -2.93
C GLN A 551 7.55 14.68 -4.18
N LEU A 552 8.49 14.16 -4.96
CA LEU A 552 8.25 13.32 -6.13
C LEU A 552 7.61 12.01 -5.71
N ASP A 553 8.08 11.41 -4.61
CA ASP A 553 7.47 10.21 -4.04
C ASP A 553 6.04 10.51 -3.55
N ARG A 554 5.80 11.71 -3.02
CA ARG A 554 4.42 12.16 -2.67
C ARG A 554 3.54 12.33 -3.89
N TRP A 555 4.09 12.82 -4.99
CA TRP A 555 3.35 13.11 -6.21
C TRP A 555 2.99 11.82 -6.96
N LEU A 556 3.94 10.89 -7.06
CA LEU A 556 3.73 9.57 -7.67
C LEU A 556 2.78 8.67 -6.88
N ALA A 557 2.65 8.86 -5.56
CA ALA A 557 1.72 8.11 -4.74
C ALA A 557 0.27 8.63 -4.79
N GLN A 558 0.03 9.82 -5.36
CA GLN A 558 -1.27 10.49 -5.49
C GLN A 558 -1.93 10.33 -6.87
N GLY A 559 -1.14 10.01 -7.89
CA GLY A 559 -1.64 9.56 -9.20
C GLY A 559 -1.97 8.08 -9.15
#